data_AF-R0JW87-F1
#
_entry.id   AF-R0JW87-F1
#
_cell.length_a   1.000
_cell.length_b   1.000
_cell.length_c   1.000
_cell.angle_alpha   90.00
_cell.angle_beta   90.00
_cell.angle_gamma   90.00
#
_symmetry.space_group_name_H-M   'P 1'
#
loop_
_entity.id
_entity.type
_entity.pdbx_description
1 polymer ?
#
loop_
_entity_poly.entity_id
_entity_poly.type
_entity_poly.pdbx_seq_one_letter_code
_entity_poly.pdbx_strand_id
1 'polypeptide(L)'
;MHMLASVLLTALAAREALASPVHARSPYLVKETHYVPRQWTRLGRAHGAKTIQLQIGLKQGRFDELDRHLYQVSDPDHARYGQHLTADEVDRLVAPSSETYDLVHEWLRENGVSTENLGYSSAKDWVIVHLPIDMVETLLDTQYHNYRHKDGSVVARTTSWSLPRHLHDHIETIQPTTSFFRGAANAATYIDETAEVPAGYKTPTDSSIAAVCNVTSVTPECFQNLYKTKWYQTQASDKNSIAFNNFLGEVPIRPDTKMFLQKYRPEAVSQAYGFKAYSIDNGAVQDGPLTLNQSIQGTSREANLDVQAISGISWKTPITSFSTGGSPPFIPDLLTPTNTNEPYLVWVNWLLNQRSIPRIISTSYGDDEQTVPRSYAERVCRQFAQVGARGTTLFFSSGDHGLGGTDKCFSNDGKNTSMFLPAFPASCPYVTTVGATMNFEPEEAVFRPGRNTSSGHVDLYASGSGFSNYFARPSYQEKAVPKYLKSIGNLYNGLYNTTGRGYPDLSAQGLYFAYFWNGTEGAISGTSASCPLTAGIFSLVNDALLASGKPVLGFLNPWLYKKGDKGLTDITKGYSHGCNVQGFPVTEGWDPITGFGTPDFPKLVKLAGAH
;
A
#
# COMPACT_ATOMS: atom_id res chain seq x y z
N MET A 1 -36.69 73.74 56.00
CA MET A 1 -37.64 72.61 56.04
C MET A 1 -37.94 72.26 54.61
N HIS A 2 -37.68 71.01 54.20
CA HIS A 2 -37.80 70.46 52.82
C HIS A 2 -36.73 71.03 51.85
N MET A 3 -36.21 70.34 50.84
CA MET A 3 -36.47 69.09 50.11
C MET A 3 -35.19 68.92 49.23
N LEU A 4 -34.52 67.79 49.06
CA LEU A 4 -34.69 66.81 47.97
C LEU A 4 -33.36 66.04 47.87
N ALA A 5 -33.41 64.71 47.91
CA ALA A 5 -32.37 63.87 47.32
C ALA A 5 -33.00 62.50 47.00
N SER A 6 -33.37 62.31 45.73
CA SER A 6 -33.76 61.01 45.18
C SER A 6 -32.50 60.28 44.74
N VAL A 7 -32.21 59.14 45.36
CA VAL A 7 -31.24 58.15 44.87
C VAL A 7 -32.02 56.90 44.50
N LEU A 8 -32.08 56.60 43.20
CA LEU A 8 -32.55 55.31 42.69
C LEU A 8 -31.51 54.23 43.04
N LEU A 9 -31.94 53.18 43.73
CA LEU A 9 -31.24 51.90 43.79
C LEU A 9 -31.71 51.03 42.61
N THR A 10 -30.81 50.74 41.67
CA THR A 10 -30.94 49.60 40.74
C THR A 10 -29.99 48.50 41.19
N ALA A 11 -30.55 47.43 41.74
CA ALA A 11 -29.81 46.20 42.05
C ALA A 11 -29.57 45.41 40.75
N LEU A 12 -28.33 45.39 40.25
CA LEU A 12 -27.89 44.39 39.28
C LEU A 12 -27.39 43.15 40.04
N ALA A 13 -28.16 42.06 39.96
CA ALA A 13 -27.67 40.73 40.28
C ALA A 13 -26.80 40.24 39.12
N ALA A 14 -25.48 40.40 39.23
CA ALA A 14 -24.54 39.71 38.36
C ALA A 14 -24.49 38.23 38.79
N ARG A 15 -25.13 37.34 38.02
CA ARG A 15 -24.80 35.91 38.04
C ARG A 15 -23.49 35.73 37.28
N GLU A 16 -22.38 35.69 38.01
CA GLU A 16 -21.15 35.11 37.46
C GLU A 16 -21.40 33.62 37.22
N ALA A 17 -21.59 33.25 35.95
CA ALA A 17 -21.40 31.88 35.52
C ALA A 17 -19.90 31.58 35.54
N LEU A 18 -19.37 31.20 36.72
CA LEU A 18 -18.06 30.59 36.83
C LEU A 18 -18.13 29.22 36.15
N ALA A 19 -17.82 29.19 34.84
CA ALA A 19 -17.39 27.96 34.20
C ALA A 19 -16.13 27.49 34.94
N SER A 20 -16.24 26.41 35.72
CA SER A 20 -15.06 25.78 36.30
C SER A 20 -14.12 25.40 35.16
N PRO A 21 -12.82 25.73 35.23
CA PRO A 21 -11.87 25.26 34.23
C PRO A 21 -11.89 23.74 34.29
N VAL A 22 -12.32 23.09 33.20
CA VAL A 22 -12.22 21.64 33.02
C VAL A 22 -10.76 21.28 33.23
N HIS A 23 -10.44 20.74 34.41
CA HIS A 23 -9.09 20.30 34.72
C HIS A 23 -8.86 18.99 33.98
N ALA A 24 -7.92 18.99 33.04
CA ALA A 24 -7.49 17.77 32.38
C ALA A 24 -7.08 16.74 33.45
N ARG A 25 -7.66 15.54 33.39
CA ARG A 25 -7.42 14.43 34.34
C ARG A 25 -5.94 14.05 34.50
N SER A 26 -5.12 14.36 33.51
CA SER A 26 -3.67 14.21 33.52
C SER A 26 -3.02 15.27 32.61
N PRO A 27 -1.72 15.62 32.79
CA PRO A 27 -1.04 16.55 31.91
C PRO A 27 -1.02 16.05 30.45
N TYR A 28 -1.03 16.98 29.52
CA TYR A 28 -0.82 16.69 28.10
C TYR A 28 0.66 16.39 27.85
N LEU A 29 0.92 15.34 27.08
CA LEU A 29 2.23 15.00 26.59
C LEU A 29 2.19 14.78 25.08
N VAL A 30 3.27 15.16 24.42
CA VAL A 30 3.48 14.91 23.00
C VAL A 30 3.39 13.41 22.74
N LYS A 31 2.40 13.02 21.94
CA LYS A 31 2.20 11.63 21.50
C LYS A 31 3.03 11.32 20.28
N GLU A 32 3.17 12.31 19.39
CA GLU A 32 3.93 12.16 18.17
C GLU A 32 4.45 13.52 17.68
N THR A 33 5.67 13.52 17.15
CA THR A 33 6.28 14.64 16.44
C THR A 33 6.77 14.14 15.10
N HIS A 34 6.60 14.97 14.07
CA HIS A 34 7.07 14.74 12.73
C HIS A 34 7.75 15.98 12.18
N TYR A 35 8.87 15.78 11.50
CA TYR A 35 9.57 16.85 10.81
C TYR A 35 8.78 17.31 9.59
N VAL A 36 8.84 18.61 9.30
CA VAL A 36 8.24 19.11 8.06
C VAL A 36 9.05 18.55 6.88
N PRO A 37 8.39 17.83 5.97
CA PRO A 37 8.93 17.49 4.66
C PRO A 37 9.76 18.56 3.94
N ARG A 38 10.87 18.20 3.27
CA ARG A 38 11.71 19.17 2.52
C ARG A 38 10.99 19.89 1.36
N GLN A 39 9.93 19.31 0.79
CA GLN A 39 9.18 19.92 -0.32
C GLN A 39 8.01 20.80 0.15
N TRP A 40 7.77 20.90 1.46
CA TRP A 40 6.68 21.68 2.01
C TRP A 40 7.20 22.94 2.69
N THR A 41 6.67 24.07 2.26
CA THR A 41 6.95 25.37 2.86
C THR A 41 5.80 25.72 3.81
N ARG A 42 6.13 25.93 5.09
CA ARG A 42 5.16 26.45 6.06
C ARG A 42 4.68 27.83 5.61
N LEU A 43 3.37 28.00 5.50
CA LEU A 43 2.72 29.29 5.30
C LEU A 43 2.26 29.85 6.66
N GLY A 44 1.12 30.54 6.68
CA GLY A 44 0.49 31.02 7.91
C GLY A 44 -0.24 29.93 8.69
N ARG A 45 -0.65 30.26 9.91
CA ARG A 45 -1.52 29.42 10.75
C ARG A 45 -2.83 29.14 9.99
N ALA A 46 -3.33 27.92 10.11
CA ALA A 46 -4.63 27.58 9.57
C ALA A 46 -5.69 28.23 10.47
N HIS A 47 -6.56 29.06 9.89
CA HIS A 47 -7.56 29.82 10.62
C HIS A 47 -8.98 29.51 10.13
N GLY A 48 -9.96 29.71 11.03
CA GLY A 48 -11.39 29.77 10.72
C GLY A 48 -12.18 28.50 11.05
N ALA A 49 -13.51 28.60 10.94
CA ALA A 49 -14.49 27.53 11.17
C ALA A 49 -14.42 26.38 10.15
N LYS A 50 -13.28 26.17 9.49
CA LYS A 50 -13.09 25.06 8.55
C LYS A 50 -13.09 23.77 9.35
N THR A 51 -14.11 22.97 9.14
CA THR A 51 -14.25 21.66 9.77
C THR A 51 -13.25 20.67 9.17
N ILE A 52 -12.55 19.94 10.03
CA ILE A 52 -11.73 18.78 9.68
C ILE A 52 -12.43 17.52 10.19
N GLN A 53 -12.49 16.50 9.35
CA GLN A 53 -12.84 15.15 9.79
C GLN A 53 -11.60 14.49 10.39
N LEU A 54 -11.60 14.27 11.70
CA LEU A 54 -10.59 13.48 12.40
C LEU A 54 -11.07 12.04 12.56
N GLN A 55 -10.14 11.11 12.40
CA GLN A 55 -10.28 9.69 12.70
C GLN A 55 -9.35 9.36 13.85
N ILE A 56 -9.92 8.96 14.99
CA ILE A 56 -9.22 8.59 16.22
C ILE A 56 -9.15 7.07 16.26
N GLY A 57 -7.95 6.53 16.06
CA GLY A 57 -7.68 5.09 16.10
C GLY A 57 -7.46 4.64 17.54
N LEU A 58 -8.40 3.86 18.06
CA LEU A 58 -8.35 3.31 19.40
C LEU A 58 -7.45 2.06 19.43
N LYS A 59 -6.84 1.82 20.58
CA LYS A 59 -6.08 0.59 20.82
C LYS A 59 -6.97 -0.62 20.63
N GLN A 60 -6.55 -1.51 19.74
CA GLN A 60 -7.28 -2.74 19.47
C GLN A 60 -7.19 -3.70 20.65
N GLY A 61 -8.32 -4.27 21.06
CA GLY A 61 -8.43 -4.98 22.33
C GLY A 61 -7.58 -6.25 22.42
N ARG A 62 -7.63 -7.12 21.39
CA ARG A 62 -6.95 -8.42 21.37
C ARG A 62 -6.23 -8.68 20.05
N PHE A 63 -5.42 -7.71 19.60
CA PHE A 63 -4.67 -7.84 18.35
C PHE A 63 -3.70 -9.05 18.36
N ASP A 64 -3.05 -9.34 19.48
CA ASP A 64 -2.15 -10.50 19.61
C ASP A 64 -2.88 -11.82 19.36
N GLU A 65 -4.15 -11.93 19.78
CA GLU A 65 -4.98 -13.09 19.48
C GLU A 65 -5.36 -13.15 18.01
N LEU A 66 -5.66 -12.01 17.37
CA LEU A 66 -5.89 -11.94 15.93
C LEU A 66 -4.65 -12.39 15.16
N ASP A 67 -3.47 -11.90 15.54
CA ASP A 67 -2.20 -12.29 14.94
C ASP A 67 -1.95 -13.80 15.09
N ARG A 68 -2.12 -14.33 16.31
CA ARG A 68 -2.07 -15.78 16.55
C ARG A 68 -3.03 -16.55 15.64
N HIS A 69 -4.27 -16.11 15.51
CA HIS A 69 -5.25 -16.75 14.63
C HIS A 69 -4.84 -16.66 13.16
N LEU A 70 -4.34 -15.51 12.70
CA LEU A 70 -3.84 -15.29 11.34
C LEU A 70 -2.74 -16.28 10.98
N TYR A 71 -1.71 -16.42 11.82
CA TYR A 71 -0.63 -17.38 11.59
C TYR A 71 -1.14 -18.83 11.57
N GLN A 72 -2.06 -19.19 12.47
CA GLN A 72 -2.63 -20.54 12.52
C GLN A 72 -3.48 -20.91 11.29
N VAL A 73 -4.14 -19.94 10.65
CA VAL A 73 -4.93 -20.19 9.43
C VAL A 73 -4.09 -20.08 8.16
N SER A 74 -2.86 -19.57 8.26
CA SER A 74 -1.92 -19.36 7.14
C SER A 74 -0.77 -20.38 7.12
N ASP A 75 -0.49 -21.07 8.23
CA ASP A 75 0.52 -22.12 8.31
C ASP A 75 0.01 -23.43 7.69
N PRO A 76 0.61 -23.93 6.59
CA PRO A 76 0.17 -25.14 5.91
C PRO A 76 0.24 -26.43 6.73
N ASP A 77 0.99 -26.45 7.84
CA ASP A 77 1.10 -27.63 8.71
C ASP A 77 0.14 -27.56 9.90
N HIS A 78 -0.53 -26.43 10.11
CA HIS A 78 -1.43 -26.23 11.23
C HIS A 78 -2.83 -26.76 10.91
N ALA A 79 -3.50 -27.39 11.88
CA ALA A 79 -4.83 -28.00 11.70
C ALA A 79 -5.93 -27.00 11.30
N ARG A 80 -5.70 -25.69 11.54
CA ARG A 80 -6.61 -24.60 11.14
C ARG A 80 -6.26 -23.95 9.79
N TYR A 81 -5.30 -24.49 9.04
CA TYR A 81 -4.94 -23.94 7.73
C TYR A 81 -6.16 -23.77 6.82
N GLY A 82 -6.33 -22.56 6.27
CA GLY A 82 -7.46 -22.20 5.41
C GLY A 82 -8.81 -22.00 6.13
N GLN A 83 -8.88 -22.17 7.46
CA GLN A 83 -10.08 -21.89 8.27
C GLN A 83 -10.12 -20.41 8.67
N HIS A 84 -10.18 -19.55 7.65
CA HIS A 84 -10.16 -18.09 7.77
C HIS A 84 -11.31 -17.56 8.63
N LEU A 85 -11.07 -16.43 9.30
CA LEU A 85 -12.04 -15.80 10.18
C LEU A 85 -13.14 -15.07 9.39
N THR A 86 -14.33 -15.03 9.95
CA THR A 86 -15.42 -14.17 9.50
C THR A 86 -15.18 -12.70 9.88
N ALA A 87 -15.90 -11.77 9.23
CA ALA A 87 -15.83 -10.36 9.58
C ALA A 87 -16.19 -10.10 11.06
N ASP A 88 -17.22 -10.78 11.59
CA ASP A 88 -17.63 -10.61 12.99
C ASP A 88 -16.65 -11.22 14.01
N GLU A 89 -15.90 -12.27 13.64
CA GLU A 89 -14.80 -12.78 14.47
C GLU A 89 -13.65 -11.78 14.55
N VAL A 90 -13.27 -11.19 13.41
CA VAL A 90 -12.25 -10.14 13.36
C VAL A 90 -12.69 -8.91 14.15
N ASP A 91 -13.90 -8.39 13.91
CA ASP A 91 -14.44 -7.23 14.64
C ASP A 91 -14.41 -7.44 16.16
N ARG A 92 -14.80 -8.63 16.63
CA ARG A 92 -14.79 -8.97 18.06
C ARG A 92 -13.38 -9.06 18.66
N LEU A 93 -12.36 -9.41 17.87
CA LEU A 93 -10.98 -9.47 18.36
C LEU A 93 -10.37 -8.07 18.46
N VAL A 94 -10.66 -7.19 17.51
CA VAL A 94 -10.04 -5.87 17.43
C VAL A 94 -10.83 -4.76 18.13
N ALA A 95 -12.09 -5.00 18.49
CA ALA A 95 -12.88 -4.06 19.28
C ALA A 95 -12.10 -3.59 20.52
N PRO A 96 -12.12 -2.28 20.83
CA PRO A 96 -11.41 -1.73 21.97
C PRO A 96 -12.00 -2.26 23.29
N SER A 97 -11.21 -2.24 24.37
CA SER A 97 -11.76 -2.51 25.71
C SER A 97 -12.80 -1.46 26.10
N SER A 98 -13.70 -1.81 27.01
CA SER A 98 -14.66 -0.85 27.59
C SER A 98 -13.95 0.33 28.23
N GLU A 99 -12.83 0.09 28.91
CA GLU A 99 -11.99 1.15 29.50
C GLU A 99 -11.44 2.13 28.43
N THR A 100 -10.85 1.62 27.35
CA THR A 100 -10.38 2.45 26.23
C THR A 100 -11.52 3.27 25.64
N TYR A 101 -12.66 2.63 25.42
CA TYR A 101 -13.84 3.30 24.89
C TYR A 101 -14.32 4.42 25.82
N ASP A 102 -14.53 4.12 27.09
CA ASP A 102 -15.06 5.05 28.08
C ASP A 102 -14.14 6.25 28.29
N LEU A 103 -12.82 6.04 28.44
CA LEU A 103 -11.84 7.11 28.64
C LEU A 103 -11.78 8.07 27.45
N VAL A 104 -11.84 7.56 26.22
CA VAL A 104 -11.80 8.43 25.03
C VAL A 104 -13.10 9.21 24.87
N HIS A 105 -14.26 8.61 25.18
CA HIS A 105 -15.54 9.33 25.10
C HIS A 105 -15.72 10.35 26.22
N GLU A 106 -15.20 10.06 27.42
CA GLU A 106 -15.09 11.02 28.52
C GLU A 106 -14.25 12.22 28.09
N TRP A 107 -13.04 11.99 27.58
CA TRP A 107 -12.15 13.05 27.08
C TRP A 107 -12.76 13.91 25.98
N LEU A 108 -13.45 13.31 25.01
CA LEU A 108 -14.15 14.05 23.96
C LEU A 108 -15.23 14.96 24.56
N ARG A 109 -16.04 14.44 25.50
CA ARG A 109 -17.11 15.21 26.16
C ARG A 109 -16.56 16.36 27.00
N GLU A 110 -15.50 16.12 27.75
CA GLU A 110 -14.80 17.15 28.55
C GLU A 110 -14.27 18.30 27.69
N ASN A 111 -13.91 18.03 26.43
CA ASN A 111 -13.48 19.03 25.45
C ASN A 111 -14.63 19.61 24.61
N GLY A 112 -15.87 19.43 25.05
CA GLY A 112 -17.05 20.00 24.39
C GLY A 112 -17.45 19.34 23.08
N VAL A 113 -16.93 18.14 22.78
CA VAL A 113 -17.34 17.36 21.61
C VAL A 113 -18.60 16.57 21.94
N SER A 114 -19.68 16.80 21.20
CA SER A 114 -20.91 16.02 21.35
C SER A 114 -20.68 14.56 20.96
N THR A 115 -21.01 13.64 21.86
CA THR A 115 -20.89 12.20 21.60
C THR A 115 -22.07 11.63 20.80
N GLU A 116 -23.11 12.41 20.54
CA GLU A 116 -24.33 11.97 19.84
C GLU A 116 -24.12 11.81 18.33
N ASN A 117 -23.19 12.56 17.74
CA ASN A 117 -22.95 12.61 16.30
C ASN A 117 -21.62 11.99 15.87
N LEU A 118 -21.03 11.12 16.70
CA LEU A 118 -19.79 10.43 16.37
C LEU A 118 -20.05 9.30 15.35
N GLY A 119 -19.17 9.17 14.37
CA GLY A 119 -19.12 8.01 13.47
C GLY A 119 -18.19 6.92 14.02
N TYR A 120 -18.39 5.67 13.58
CA TYR A 120 -17.58 4.53 14.02
C TYR A 120 -17.30 3.53 12.89
N SER A 121 -16.17 2.81 12.99
CA SER A 121 -15.95 1.56 12.23
C SER A 121 -16.85 0.43 12.74
N SER A 122 -16.95 -0.68 11.99
CA SER A 122 -17.68 -1.89 12.40
C SER A 122 -17.26 -2.41 13.78
N ALA A 123 -15.95 -2.49 14.01
CA ALA A 123 -15.36 -2.92 15.28
C ALA A 123 -15.37 -1.83 16.38
N LYS A 124 -15.80 -0.60 16.05
CA LYS A 124 -15.73 0.60 16.91
C LYS A 124 -14.33 0.95 17.40
N ASP A 125 -13.30 0.44 16.73
CA ASP A 125 -11.90 0.77 16.98
C ASP A 125 -11.43 2.05 16.28
N TRP A 126 -12.33 2.67 15.49
CA TRP A 126 -12.20 4.03 14.99
C TRP A 126 -13.37 4.88 15.46
N VAL A 127 -13.07 6.08 15.96
CA VAL A 127 -14.05 7.14 16.23
C VAL A 127 -13.84 8.26 15.21
N ILE A 128 -14.90 8.65 14.51
CA ILE A 128 -14.88 9.65 13.44
C ILE A 128 -15.59 10.90 13.95
N VAL A 129 -14.90 12.05 13.93
CA VAL A 129 -15.40 13.32 14.46
C VAL A 129 -15.16 14.45 13.47
N HIS A 130 -16.10 15.39 13.36
CA HIS A 130 -16.00 16.56 12.49
C HIS A 130 -15.90 17.81 13.36
N LEU A 131 -14.72 18.41 13.43
CA LEU A 131 -14.42 19.51 14.35
C LEU A 131 -13.80 20.71 13.62
N PRO A 132 -14.17 21.94 13.99
CA PRO A 132 -13.42 23.15 13.64
C PRO A 132 -11.94 23.06 14.05
N ILE A 133 -11.03 23.66 13.26
CA ILE A 133 -9.58 23.60 13.50
C ILE A 133 -9.17 24.09 14.90
N ASP A 134 -9.81 25.15 15.40
CA ASP A 134 -9.55 25.69 16.74
C ASP A 134 -9.91 24.72 17.87
N MET A 135 -11.01 23.97 17.72
CA MET A 135 -11.34 22.87 18.62
C MET A 135 -10.32 21.74 18.52
N VAL A 136 -9.84 21.40 17.32
CA VAL A 136 -8.79 20.38 17.13
C VAL A 136 -7.47 20.79 17.78
N GLU A 137 -7.06 22.04 17.60
CA GLU A 137 -5.86 22.62 18.22
C GLU A 137 -5.93 22.53 19.75
N THR A 138 -7.10 22.80 20.33
CA THR A 138 -7.35 22.68 21.78
C THR A 138 -7.33 21.22 22.22
N LEU A 139 -8.07 20.35 21.52
CA LEU A 139 -8.22 18.93 21.84
C LEU A 139 -6.87 18.21 21.90
N LEU A 140 -5.97 18.54 20.97
CA LEU A 140 -4.69 17.87 20.76
C LEU A 140 -3.47 18.68 21.24
N ASP A 141 -3.68 19.81 21.92
CA ASP A 141 -2.64 20.77 22.34
C ASP A 141 -1.58 20.98 21.24
N THR A 142 -2.05 21.57 20.13
CA THR A 142 -1.27 21.68 18.89
C THR A 142 -1.59 22.95 18.11
N GLN A 143 -0.84 23.20 17.03
CA GLN A 143 -1.10 24.30 16.11
C GLN A 143 -1.08 23.83 14.66
N TYR A 144 -2.18 24.01 13.95
CA TYR A 144 -2.27 23.73 12.53
C TYR A 144 -1.76 24.93 11.72
N HIS A 145 -0.94 24.63 10.74
CA HIS A 145 -0.46 25.59 9.76
C HIS A 145 -0.86 25.13 8.37
N ASN A 146 -1.10 26.10 7.48
CA ASN A 146 -1.16 25.82 6.07
C ASN A 146 0.27 25.59 5.58
N TYR A 147 0.48 24.53 4.82
CA TYR A 147 1.75 24.23 4.17
C TYR A 147 1.53 24.18 2.68
N ARG A 148 2.40 24.83 1.92
CA ARG A 148 2.40 24.80 0.46
C ARG A 148 3.45 23.83 -0.04
N HIS A 149 3.06 22.92 -0.92
CA HIS A 149 3.97 22.05 -1.63
C HIS A 149 4.62 22.76 -2.83
N LYS A 150 5.76 22.28 -3.34
CA LYS A 150 6.47 22.90 -4.48
C LYS A 150 5.65 23.04 -5.76
N ASP A 151 4.69 22.16 -6.00
CA ASP A 151 3.78 22.26 -7.17
C ASP A 151 2.55 23.16 -6.92
N GLY A 152 2.47 23.81 -5.76
CA GLY A 152 1.45 24.82 -5.45
C GLY A 152 0.28 24.37 -4.56
N SER A 153 0.08 23.07 -4.28
CA SER A 153 -1.03 22.65 -3.40
C SER A 153 -0.85 23.10 -1.94
N VAL A 154 -1.95 23.22 -1.19
CA VAL A 154 -1.93 23.68 0.20
C VAL A 154 -2.74 22.76 1.11
N VAL A 155 -2.16 22.32 2.23
CA VAL A 155 -2.82 21.49 3.25
C VAL A 155 -2.67 22.10 4.64
N ALA A 156 -3.63 21.86 5.54
CA ALA A 156 -3.54 22.27 6.94
C ALA A 156 -3.05 21.10 7.79
N ARG A 157 -1.86 21.22 8.41
CA ARG A 157 -1.24 20.16 9.21
C ARG A 157 -0.53 20.71 10.44
N THR A 158 -0.20 19.81 11.37
CA THR A 158 0.68 20.11 12.49
C THR A 158 1.96 19.27 12.41
N THR A 159 3.01 19.67 13.12
CA THR A 159 4.27 18.90 13.26
C THR A 159 4.34 18.12 14.55
N SER A 160 3.43 18.34 15.48
CA SER A 160 3.39 17.61 16.75
C SER A 160 2.01 17.67 17.34
N TRP A 161 1.55 16.60 17.97
CA TRP A 161 0.29 16.60 18.68
C TRP A 161 0.43 15.84 20.00
N SER A 162 -0.40 16.23 20.94
CA SER A 162 -0.37 15.78 22.31
C SER A 162 -1.70 15.17 22.71
N LEU A 163 -1.65 14.35 23.76
CA LEU A 163 -2.81 13.81 24.45
C LEU A 163 -2.60 13.89 25.95
N PRO A 164 -3.67 13.94 26.76
CA PRO A 164 -3.58 13.62 28.17
C PRO A 164 -2.81 12.31 28.37
N ARG A 165 -1.83 12.29 29.29
CA ARG A 165 -0.96 11.12 29.55
C ARG A 165 -1.74 9.80 29.63
N HIS A 166 -2.89 9.80 30.31
CA HIS A 166 -3.66 8.57 30.49
C HIS A 166 -4.19 7.99 29.16
N LEU A 167 -4.42 8.80 28.12
CA LEU A 167 -4.90 8.33 26.81
C LEU A 167 -3.79 7.80 25.89
N HIS A 168 -2.52 7.96 26.25
CA HIS A 168 -1.40 7.50 25.40
C HIS A 168 -1.48 5.99 25.14
N ASP A 169 -1.95 5.21 26.11
CA ASP A 169 -2.09 3.75 25.96
C ASP A 169 -3.42 3.33 25.34
N HIS A 170 -4.32 4.27 25.04
CA HIS A 170 -5.66 4.02 24.52
C HIS A 170 -5.88 4.53 23.09
N ILE A 171 -5.08 5.50 22.64
CA ILE A 171 -5.13 6.05 21.27
C ILE A 171 -3.81 5.72 20.56
N GLU A 172 -3.92 5.02 19.43
CA GLU A 172 -2.78 4.61 18.60
C GLU A 172 -2.37 5.71 17.63
N THR A 173 -3.34 6.36 16.98
CA THR A 173 -3.12 7.39 15.96
C THR A 173 -4.34 8.30 15.85
N ILE A 174 -4.15 9.56 15.46
CA ILE A 174 -5.23 10.48 15.07
C ILE A 174 -4.91 11.07 13.69
N GLN A 175 -5.85 10.99 12.75
CA GLN A 175 -5.64 11.39 11.36
C GLN A 175 -6.74 12.35 10.86
N PRO A 176 -6.41 13.40 10.07
CA PRO A 176 -5.07 13.87 9.72
C PRO A 176 -4.47 14.79 10.81
N THR A 177 -3.22 14.55 11.23
CA THR A 177 -2.47 15.41 12.17
C THR A 177 -1.08 15.77 11.62
N THR A 178 -0.07 14.97 11.94
CA THR A 178 1.36 15.05 11.62
C THR A 178 1.70 14.60 10.21
N SER A 179 0.81 14.98 9.33
CA SER A 179 0.35 14.06 8.32
C SER A 179 0.45 14.75 6.97
N PHE A 180 1.63 14.96 6.40
CA PHE A 180 1.82 15.87 5.25
C PHE A 180 1.44 15.28 3.88
N PHE A 181 0.13 15.05 3.75
CA PHE A 181 -0.56 14.17 2.82
C PHE A 181 -0.92 14.85 1.49
N ARG A 182 -0.67 14.25 0.33
CA ARG A 182 -0.97 14.73 -1.02
C ARG A 182 -0.85 13.58 -2.04
N GLY A 183 -1.53 13.63 -3.16
CA GLY A 183 -1.37 12.60 -4.18
C GLY A 183 -0.51 13.03 -5.37
N ALA A 184 0.36 12.15 -5.86
CA ALA A 184 1.07 12.21 -7.14
C ALA A 184 1.28 10.78 -7.63
N ALA A 185 0.78 10.41 -8.81
CA ALA A 185 0.91 9.05 -9.35
C ALA A 185 2.37 8.57 -9.29
N ASN A 186 2.61 7.37 -8.75
CA ASN A 186 3.86 6.67 -9.02
C ASN A 186 3.98 6.57 -10.53
N ALA A 187 5.05 7.16 -11.08
CA ALA A 187 5.30 7.11 -12.49
C ALA A 187 5.73 5.68 -12.82
N ALA A 188 4.78 4.79 -13.13
CA ALA A 188 5.07 3.68 -14.00
C ALA A 188 5.89 4.25 -15.16
N THR A 189 7.09 3.72 -15.39
CA THR A 189 7.98 4.31 -16.38
C THR A 189 7.43 3.96 -17.75
N TYR A 190 6.49 4.78 -18.23
CA TYR A 190 6.06 4.75 -19.60
C TYR A 190 7.29 4.98 -20.47
N ILE A 191 7.44 4.13 -21.47
CA ILE A 191 8.54 4.26 -22.40
C ILE A 191 8.00 5.11 -23.55
N ASP A 192 8.18 6.43 -23.42
CA ASP A 192 7.86 7.41 -24.47
C ASP A 192 8.71 7.20 -25.75
N GLU A 193 9.74 6.37 -25.68
CA GLU A 193 10.73 6.11 -26.73
C GLU A 193 10.77 4.61 -27.12
N THR A 194 11.61 4.24 -28.09
CA THR A 194 11.75 2.83 -28.47
C THR A 194 12.35 2.01 -27.34
N ALA A 195 11.69 0.92 -26.94
CA ALA A 195 12.21 -0.03 -25.98
C ALA A 195 13.53 -0.64 -26.49
N GLU A 196 14.55 -0.65 -25.62
CA GLU A 196 15.89 -1.15 -25.95
C GLU A 196 16.03 -2.61 -25.54
N VAL A 197 16.82 -3.38 -26.29
CA VAL A 197 17.15 -4.75 -25.90
C VAL A 197 18.11 -4.69 -24.70
N PRO A 198 17.79 -5.34 -23.56
CA PRO A 198 18.66 -5.36 -22.39
C PRO A 198 20.06 -5.87 -22.73
N ALA A 199 21.07 -5.24 -22.13
CA ALA A 199 22.46 -5.61 -22.35
C ALA A 199 22.69 -7.09 -21.98
N GLY A 200 23.24 -7.86 -22.93
CA GLY A 200 23.52 -9.28 -22.73
C GLY A 200 22.31 -10.20 -22.86
N TYR A 201 21.15 -9.71 -23.33
CA TYR A 201 20.00 -10.55 -23.67
C TYR A 201 20.39 -11.63 -24.69
N LYS A 202 19.89 -12.84 -24.45
CA LYS A 202 19.99 -13.98 -25.35
C LYS A 202 18.59 -14.49 -25.66
N THR A 203 18.33 -14.78 -26.93
CA THR A 203 17.09 -15.45 -27.32
C THR A 203 16.98 -16.78 -26.58
N PRO A 204 15.81 -17.10 -26.00
CA PRO A 204 15.58 -18.38 -25.33
C PRO A 204 15.84 -19.56 -26.25
N THR A 205 16.33 -20.65 -25.67
CA THR A 205 16.49 -21.95 -26.32
C THR A 205 15.22 -22.78 -26.25
N ASP A 206 14.38 -22.57 -25.23
CA ASP A 206 13.02 -23.14 -25.19
C ASP A 206 12.18 -22.58 -26.34
N SER A 207 11.76 -23.46 -27.26
CA SER A 207 11.02 -23.07 -28.46
C SER A 207 9.64 -22.47 -28.17
N SER A 208 9.00 -22.84 -27.05
CA SER A 208 7.69 -22.31 -26.67
C SER A 208 7.78 -20.87 -26.20
N ILE A 209 8.86 -20.52 -25.49
CA ILE A 209 9.15 -19.15 -25.04
C ILE A 209 9.68 -18.32 -26.22
N ALA A 210 10.67 -18.83 -26.97
CA ALA A 210 11.30 -18.12 -28.08
C ALA A 210 10.32 -17.72 -29.19
N ALA A 211 9.25 -18.50 -29.39
CA ALA A 211 8.25 -18.22 -30.42
C ALA A 211 7.35 -17.02 -30.10
N VAL A 212 7.18 -16.66 -28.82
CA VAL A 212 6.15 -15.69 -28.39
C VAL A 212 6.71 -14.53 -27.55
N CYS A 213 7.87 -14.70 -26.93
CA CYS A 213 8.45 -13.71 -26.03
C CYS A 213 9.37 -12.73 -26.77
N ASN A 214 8.98 -11.46 -26.75
CA ASN A 214 9.80 -10.36 -27.23
C ASN A 214 10.26 -9.52 -26.04
N VAL A 215 11.58 -9.39 -25.86
CA VAL A 215 12.18 -8.67 -24.72
C VAL A 215 11.86 -7.18 -24.70
N THR A 216 11.46 -6.58 -25.83
CA THR A 216 11.08 -5.16 -25.91
C THR A 216 9.56 -4.92 -25.89
N SER A 217 8.76 -5.99 -25.83
CA SER A 217 7.30 -5.94 -25.74
C SER A 217 6.77 -7.29 -25.24
N VAL A 218 6.71 -7.45 -23.92
CA VAL A 218 6.35 -8.72 -23.28
C VAL A 218 4.82 -8.83 -23.18
N THR A 219 4.25 -9.82 -23.86
CA THR A 219 2.80 -9.95 -24.06
C THR A 219 2.15 -10.96 -23.10
N PRO A 220 0.81 -10.94 -22.94
CA PRO A 220 0.06 -11.99 -22.26
C PRO A 220 0.44 -13.41 -22.66
N GLU A 221 0.63 -13.68 -23.96
CA GLU A 221 0.99 -15.02 -24.42
C GLU A 221 2.39 -15.42 -23.94
N CYS A 222 3.35 -14.48 -23.91
CA CYS A 222 4.67 -14.74 -23.33
C CYS A 222 4.55 -15.12 -21.85
N PHE A 223 3.82 -14.35 -21.05
CA PHE A 223 3.61 -14.65 -19.62
C PHE A 223 2.92 -16.01 -19.41
N GLN A 224 1.95 -16.36 -20.25
CA GLN A 224 1.26 -17.65 -20.16
C GLN A 224 2.17 -18.85 -20.44
N ASN A 225 3.19 -18.69 -21.29
CA ASN A 225 4.19 -19.72 -21.55
C ASN A 225 5.26 -19.73 -20.44
N LEU A 226 5.82 -18.57 -20.11
CA LEU A 226 6.86 -18.42 -19.10
C LEU A 226 6.43 -18.96 -17.73
N TYR A 227 5.22 -18.60 -17.28
CA TYR A 227 4.66 -19.07 -16.00
C TYR A 227 3.72 -20.27 -16.14
N LYS A 228 3.62 -20.84 -17.35
CA LYS A 228 2.96 -22.13 -17.62
C LYS A 228 1.47 -22.15 -17.24
N THR A 229 0.74 -21.06 -17.50
CA THR A 229 -0.71 -20.93 -17.27
C THR A 229 -1.56 -21.19 -18.52
N LYS A 230 -0.97 -21.25 -19.72
CA LYS A 230 -1.69 -21.30 -21.01
C LYS A 230 -2.77 -22.39 -21.11
N TRP A 231 -2.53 -23.56 -20.52
CA TRP A 231 -3.42 -24.71 -20.58
C TRP A 231 -4.59 -24.64 -19.58
N TYR A 232 -4.48 -23.79 -18.54
CA TYR A 232 -5.43 -23.76 -17.45
C TYR A 232 -6.69 -23.01 -17.85
N GLN A 233 -7.85 -23.64 -17.59
CA GLN A 233 -9.16 -23.01 -17.76
C GLN A 233 -9.76 -22.76 -16.39
N THR A 234 -10.21 -21.53 -16.13
CA THR A 234 -10.91 -21.13 -14.90
C THR A 234 -12.18 -21.97 -14.68
N GLN A 235 -12.33 -22.55 -13.49
CA GLN A 235 -13.38 -23.53 -13.14
C GLN A 235 -14.30 -23.05 -12.01
N ALA A 236 -13.83 -22.16 -11.13
CA ALA A 236 -14.52 -21.73 -9.91
C ALA A 236 -14.76 -20.21 -9.87
N SER A 237 -15.06 -19.62 -11.03
CA SER A 237 -15.26 -18.16 -11.19
C SER A 237 -16.42 -17.59 -10.38
N ASP A 238 -17.36 -18.41 -9.92
CA ASP A 238 -18.48 -18.02 -9.04
C ASP A 238 -18.06 -17.87 -7.57
N LYS A 239 -16.92 -18.46 -7.18
CA LYS A 239 -16.41 -18.48 -5.79
C LYS A 239 -15.12 -17.70 -5.61
N ASN A 240 -14.41 -17.45 -6.70
CA ASN A 240 -13.16 -16.71 -6.72
C ASN A 240 -13.38 -15.24 -7.11
N SER A 241 -12.44 -14.36 -6.73
CA SER A 241 -12.46 -12.95 -7.15
C SER A 241 -11.10 -12.29 -6.94
N ILE A 242 -10.79 -11.37 -7.84
CA ILE A 242 -9.60 -10.52 -7.77
C ILE A 242 -10.01 -9.05 -7.79
N ALA A 243 -9.27 -8.22 -7.08
CA ALA A 243 -9.41 -6.78 -7.14
C ALA A 243 -8.06 -6.09 -7.28
N PHE A 244 -8.12 -4.81 -7.63
CA PHE A 244 -6.96 -3.92 -7.63
C PHE A 244 -7.35 -2.54 -7.14
N ASN A 245 -6.39 -1.88 -6.51
CA ASN A 245 -6.56 -0.55 -5.96
C ASN A 245 -6.10 0.51 -6.94
N ASN A 246 -6.82 1.61 -6.99
CA ASN A 246 -6.50 2.80 -7.75
C ASN A 246 -6.56 3.98 -6.80
N PHE A 247 -5.56 4.83 -6.89
CA PHE A 247 -5.42 6.01 -6.05
C PHE A 247 -5.06 7.21 -6.94
N LEU A 248 -5.03 8.41 -6.34
CA LEU A 248 -4.43 9.59 -6.99
C LEU A 248 -5.18 10.04 -8.26
N GLY A 249 -6.45 9.64 -8.39
CA GLY A 249 -7.28 9.95 -9.56
C GLY A 249 -7.03 9.06 -10.77
N GLU A 250 -6.20 8.01 -10.63
CA GLU A 250 -6.03 6.98 -11.64
C GLU A 250 -7.32 6.16 -11.78
N VAL A 251 -7.75 5.93 -13.03
CA VAL A 251 -8.97 5.17 -13.33
C VAL A 251 -8.76 4.28 -14.54
N PRO A 252 -9.15 3.00 -14.51
CA PRO A 252 -9.04 2.11 -15.67
C PRO A 252 -9.69 2.70 -16.93
N ILE A 253 -9.10 2.46 -18.10
CA ILE A 253 -9.63 2.94 -19.38
C ILE A 253 -10.22 1.74 -20.12
N ARG A 254 -11.54 1.57 -20.03
CA ARG A 254 -12.22 0.39 -20.61
C ARG A 254 -12.01 0.26 -22.13
N PRO A 255 -12.07 1.34 -22.93
CA PRO A 255 -11.76 1.24 -24.37
C PRO A 255 -10.34 0.73 -24.65
N ASP A 256 -9.34 1.15 -23.88
CA ASP A 256 -7.96 0.68 -24.05
C ASP A 256 -7.83 -0.78 -23.61
N THR A 257 -8.45 -1.15 -22.49
CA THR A 257 -8.54 -2.55 -22.04
C THR A 257 -9.18 -3.43 -23.11
N LYS A 258 -10.23 -2.94 -23.79
CA LYS A 258 -10.85 -3.63 -24.91
C LYS A 258 -9.87 -3.82 -26.06
N MET A 259 -9.12 -2.79 -26.46
CA MET A 259 -8.12 -2.89 -27.54
C MET A 259 -7.00 -3.87 -27.20
N PHE A 260 -6.50 -3.82 -25.96
CA PHE A 260 -5.52 -4.76 -25.43
C PHE A 260 -6.02 -6.21 -25.52
N LEU A 261 -7.23 -6.48 -25.01
CA LEU A 261 -7.81 -7.82 -25.04
C LEU A 261 -8.14 -8.26 -26.48
N GLN A 262 -8.61 -7.37 -27.34
CA GLN A 262 -8.85 -7.69 -28.75
C GLN A 262 -7.59 -8.16 -29.46
N LYS A 263 -6.43 -7.59 -29.10
CA LYS A 263 -5.14 -7.97 -29.69
C LYS A 263 -4.57 -9.25 -29.08
N TYR A 264 -4.50 -9.33 -27.74
CA TYR A 264 -3.72 -10.37 -27.07
C TYR A 264 -4.54 -11.49 -26.45
N ARG A 265 -5.82 -11.26 -26.13
CA ARG A 265 -6.73 -12.24 -25.51
C ARG A 265 -8.16 -12.11 -26.07
N PRO A 266 -8.40 -12.38 -27.37
CA PRO A 266 -9.68 -12.09 -28.03
C PRO A 266 -10.89 -12.75 -27.35
N GLU A 267 -10.69 -13.92 -26.74
CA GLU A 267 -11.69 -14.62 -25.96
C GLU A 267 -12.13 -13.87 -24.69
N ALA A 268 -11.30 -12.94 -24.21
CA ALA A 268 -11.48 -12.21 -22.97
C ALA A 268 -12.07 -10.81 -23.14
N VAL A 269 -12.34 -10.35 -24.37
CA VAL A 269 -12.73 -8.95 -24.66
C VAL A 269 -13.91 -8.44 -23.82
N SER A 270 -14.87 -9.30 -23.46
CA SER A 270 -16.01 -8.91 -22.64
C SER A 270 -15.62 -8.49 -21.21
N GLN A 271 -14.45 -8.90 -20.69
CA GLN A 271 -13.94 -8.45 -19.39
C GLN A 271 -13.68 -6.94 -19.34
N ALA A 272 -13.34 -6.29 -20.47
CA ALA A 272 -13.07 -4.84 -20.51
C ALA A 272 -14.23 -4.00 -19.97
N TYR A 273 -15.47 -4.46 -20.16
CA TYR A 273 -16.69 -3.80 -19.67
C TYR A 273 -17.39 -4.57 -18.54
N GLY A 274 -16.88 -5.75 -18.17
CA GLY A 274 -17.50 -6.63 -17.18
C GLY A 274 -17.05 -6.41 -15.74
N PHE A 275 -15.92 -5.74 -15.49
CA PHE A 275 -15.44 -5.50 -14.13
C PHE A 275 -16.21 -4.40 -13.41
N LYS A 276 -16.42 -4.57 -12.11
CA LYS A 276 -17.10 -3.59 -11.24
C LYS A 276 -16.11 -2.51 -10.79
N ALA A 277 -16.55 -1.26 -10.73
CA ALA A 277 -15.78 -0.17 -10.15
C ALA A 277 -16.50 0.40 -8.93
N TYR A 278 -15.80 0.52 -7.80
CA TYR A 278 -16.30 1.16 -6.59
C TYR A 278 -15.57 2.48 -6.36
N SER A 279 -16.34 3.54 -6.16
CA SER A 279 -15.83 4.83 -5.67
C SER A 279 -15.83 4.82 -4.14
N ILE A 280 -14.66 5.00 -3.54
CA ILE A 280 -14.46 5.12 -2.10
C ILE A 280 -14.02 6.56 -1.83
N ASP A 281 -14.67 7.25 -0.90
CA ASP A 281 -14.39 8.64 -0.56
C ASP A 281 -14.30 9.58 -1.79
N ASN A 282 -15.29 9.46 -2.69
CA ASN A 282 -15.37 10.19 -3.95
C ASN A 282 -14.20 9.94 -4.92
N GLY A 283 -13.59 8.75 -4.86
CA GLY A 283 -12.61 8.31 -5.86
C GLY A 283 -13.17 8.32 -7.27
N ALA A 284 -12.37 8.75 -8.24
CA ALA A 284 -12.81 8.91 -9.63
C ALA A 284 -13.16 7.55 -10.27
N VAL A 285 -14.26 7.51 -11.02
CA VAL A 285 -14.66 6.33 -11.81
C VAL A 285 -15.05 6.77 -13.21
N GLN A 286 -14.73 5.96 -14.21
CA GLN A 286 -15.02 6.24 -15.61
C GLN A 286 -15.22 4.94 -16.38
N ASP A 287 -16.09 4.99 -17.40
CA ASP A 287 -16.29 3.88 -18.34
C ASP A 287 -15.79 4.23 -19.77
N GLY A 288 -15.51 5.51 -20.03
CA GLY A 288 -15.16 6.05 -21.34
C GLY A 288 -13.65 6.22 -21.57
N PRO A 289 -13.25 6.78 -22.73
CA PRO A 289 -11.88 7.17 -23.00
C PRO A 289 -11.47 8.40 -22.16
N LEU A 290 -10.17 8.70 -22.14
CA LEU A 290 -9.66 9.92 -21.52
C LEU A 290 -10.18 11.17 -22.23
N THR A 291 -10.46 12.21 -21.45
CA THR A 291 -10.62 13.57 -21.98
C THR A 291 -9.27 14.12 -22.46
N LEU A 292 -9.29 15.17 -23.30
CA LEU A 292 -8.07 15.82 -23.77
C LEU A 292 -7.16 16.27 -22.62
N ASN A 293 -7.74 16.84 -21.54
CA ASN A 293 -6.96 17.28 -20.39
C ASN A 293 -6.30 16.10 -19.66
N GLN A 294 -7.02 15.00 -19.45
CA GLN A 294 -6.46 13.79 -18.82
C GLN A 294 -5.35 13.18 -19.68
N SER A 295 -5.52 13.17 -21.00
CA SER A 295 -4.50 12.69 -21.95
C SER A 295 -3.23 13.55 -21.88
N ILE A 296 -3.35 14.88 -21.89
CA ILE A 296 -2.22 15.80 -21.76
C ILE A 296 -1.50 15.62 -20.42
N GLN A 297 -2.23 15.31 -19.35
CA GLN A 297 -1.69 15.06 -18.01
C GLN A 297 -1.08 13.67 -17.84
N GLY A 298 -1.21 12.76 -18.81
CA GLY A 298 -0.70 11.40 -18.68
C GLY A 298 -1.48 10.53 -17.68
N THR A 299 -2.72 10.90 -17.33
CA THR A 299 -3.53 10.22 -16.30
C THR A 299 -3.86 8.77 -16.70
N SER A 300 -4.11 7.92 -15.70
CA SER A 300 -4.63 6.55 -15.85
C SER A 300 -3.64 5.56 -16.44
N ARG A 301 -2.33 5.85 -16.44
CA ARG A 301 -1.32 4.88 -16.92
C ARG A 301 -1.21 3.67 -15.98
N GLU A 302 -1.25 3.90 -14.67
CA GLU A 302 -1.12 2.88 -13.63
C GLU A 302 -2.37 2.00 -13.57
N ALA A 303 -3.54 2.63 -13.39
CA ALA A 303 -4.82 1.92 -13.33
C ALA A 303 -5.11 1.09 -14.59
N ASN A 304 -4.66 1.57 -15.75
CA ASN A 304 -4.84 0.88 -17.02
C ASN A 304 -3.84 -0.27 -17.23
N LEU A 305 -2.61 -0.14 -16.71
CA LEU A 305 -1.65 -1.25 -16.63
C LEU A 305 -2.20 -2.37 -15.73
N ASP A 306 -2.65 -2.03 -14.53
CA ASP A 306 -3.17 -3.00 -13.55
C ASP A 306 -4.29 -3.87 -14.14
N VAL A 307 -5.30 -3.25 -14.74
CA VAL A 307 -6.44 -3.99 -15.32
C VAL A 307 -6.02 -4.83 -16.53
N GLN A 308 -5.08 -4.35 -17.37
CA GLN A 308 -4.60 -5.09 -18.54
C GLN A 308 -3.72 -6.28 -18.13
N ALA A 309 -2.90 -6.13 -17.09
CA ALA A 309 -2.10 -7.23 -16.54
C ALA A 309 -2.98 -8.32 -15.91
N ILE A 310 -3.99 -7.94 -15.12
CA ILE A 310 -4.93 -8.90 -14.52
C ILE A 310 -5.76 -9.60 -15.60
N SER A 311 -6.45 -8.83 -16.45
CA SER A 311 -7.34 -9.39 -17.49
C SER A 311 -6.58 -10.16 -18.57
N GLY A 312 -5.31 -9.82 -18.79
CA GLY A 312 -4.40 -10.53 -19.67
C GLY A 312 -4.06 -11.95 -19.24
N ILE A 313 -4.29 -12.33 -17.98
CA ILE A 313 -3.96 -13.66 -17.42
C ILE A 313 -5.18 -14.37 -16.86
N SER A 314 -5.93 -13.72 -15.97
CA SER A 314 -7.00 -14.36 -15.18
C SER A 314 -8.37 -14.30 -15.86
N TRP A 315 -8.47 -14.77 -17.10
CA TRP A 315 -9.73 -14.80 -17.85
C TRP A 315 -10.85 -15.50 -17.04
N LYS A 316 -12.07 -14.96 -17.09
CA LYS A 316 -13.27 -15.36 -16.32
C LYS A 316 -13.23 -15.15 -14.81
N THR A 317 -12.08 -14.86 -14.19
CA THR A 317 -12.10 -14.44 -12.77
C THR A 317 -12.82 -13.09 -12.68
N PRO A 318 -13.82 -12.92 -11.78
CA PRO A 318 -14.45 -11.62 -11.55
C PRO A 318 -13.44 -10.58 -11.05
N ILE A 319 -13.36 -9.44 -11.73
CA ILE A 319 -12.45 -8.33 -11.41
C ILE A 319 -13.25 -7.20 -10.73
N THR A 320 -12.66 -6.62 -9.69
CA THR A 320 -13.15 -5.40 -9.02
C THR A 320 -12.07 -4.32 -9.01
N SER A 321 -12.44 -3.11 -9.38
CA SER A 321 -11.60 -1.90 -9.31
C SER A 321 -12.04 -1.09 -8.10
N PHE A 322 -11.15 -0.85 -7.14
CA PHE A 322 -11.39 0.11 -6.06
C PHE A 322 -10.72 1.42 -6.45
N SER A 323 -11.48 2.50 -6.56
CA SER A 323 -10.94 3.84 -6.73
C SER A 323 -11.14 4.61 -5.44
N THR A 324 -10.05 4.91 -4.75
CA THR A 324 -10.10 5.61 -3.47
C THR A 324 -9.66 7.04 -3.67
N GLY A 325 -10.61 7.95 -3.41
CA GLY A 325 -10.36 9.38 -3.33
C GLY A 325 -9.71 9.75 -2.01
N GLY A 326 -9.60 11.06 -1.79
CA GLY A 326 -8.88 11.58 -0.63
C GLY A 326 -7.37 11.50 -0.80
N SER A 327 -6.65 11.90 0.25
CA SER A 327 -5.18 11.87 0.29
C SER A 327 -4.68 11.50 1.70
N PRO A 328 -3.63 10.69 1.83
CA PRO A 328 -3.19 10.03 3.07
C PRO A 328 -1.72 10.33 3.40
N PRO A 329 -1.12 9.73 4.47
CA PRO A 329 0.33 9.50 4.69
C PRO A 329 1.40 10.37 4.03
N PHE A 330 2.47 10.95 4.62
CA PHE A 330 3.77 11.22 3.91
C PHE A 330 4.70 12.22 4.62
N ILE A 331 5.99 11.94 4.48
CA ILE A 331 7.17 12.64 4.97
C ILE A 331 8.29 12.40 3.92
N PRO A 332 8.35 13.13 2.80
CA PRO A 332 9.22 12.85 1.66
C PRO A 332 10.65 12.58 2.08
N ASP A 333 11.30 11.76 1.27
CA ASP A 333 12.74 11.78 1.19
C ASP A 333 13.18 12.30 -0.18
N LEU A 334 14.46 12.13 -0.49
CA LEU A 334 14.94 12.60 -1.79
C LEU A 334 14.41 11.70 -2.92
N LEU A 335 14.13 10.42 -2.65
CA LEU A 335 13.63 9.46 -3.63
C LEU A 335 12.23 9.80 -4.07
N THR A 336 11.34 9.93 -3.09
CA THR A 336 9.96 10.33 -3.30
C THR A 336 9.81 11.74 -2.72
N PRO A 337 10.14 12.79 -3.49
CA PRO A 337 10.04 14.16 -3.00
C PRO A 337 8.58 14.61 -2.90
N THR A 338 7.68 14.08 -3.74
CA THR A 338 6.27 14.45 -3.79
C THR A 338 5.41 13.33 -3.23
N ASN A 339 4.38 13.64 -2.46
CA ASN A 339 3.58 12.61 -1.82
C ASN A 339 2.85 11.75 -2.86
N THR A 340 3.26 10.49 -2.92
CA THR A 340 2.66 9.39 -3.70
C THR A 340 1.71 8.56 -2.85
N ASN A 341 1.73 8.74 -1.54
CA ASN A 341 1.09 7.86 -0.58
C ASN A 341 -0.37 7.73 -0.87
N GLU A 342 -0.77 6.49 -0.73
CA GLU A 342 -2.06 6.04 -1.15
C GLU A 342 -2.96 5.85 0.06
N PRO A 343 -4.25 6.20 -0.03
CA PRO A 343 -5.13 6.29 1.11
C PRO A 343 -5.52 4.92 1.64
N TYR A 344 -4.50 4.15 1.98
CA TYR A 344 -4.52 2.83 2.55
C TYR A 344 -5.48 2.81 3.71
N LEU A 345 -5.36 3.74 4.65
CA LEU A 345 -6.29 3.78 5.79
C LEU A 345 -7.75 3.97 5.36
N VAL A 346 -8.04 4.87 4.41
CA VAL A 346 -9.41 5.10 3.92
C VAL A 346 -9.94 3.84 3.23
N TRP A 347 -9.14 3.29 2.32
CA TRP A 347 -9.45 2.08 1.58
C TRP A 347 -9.66 0.88 2.51
N VAL A 348 -8.71 0.61 3.40
CA VAL A 348 -8.75 -0.57 4.28
C VAL A 348 -9.81 -0.43 5.36
N ASN A 349 -10.13 0.79 5.83
CA ASN A 349 -11.30 1.03 6.69
C ASN A 349 -12.60 0.70 5.94
N TRP A 350 -12.75 1.18 4.69
CA TRP A 350 -13.92 0.87 3.88
C TRP A 350 -14.05 -0.64 3.60
N LEU A 351 -12.92 -1.29 3.28
CA LEU A 351 -12.86 -2.72 2.98
C LEU A 351 -13.24 -3.56 4.20
N LEU A 352 -12.73 -3.21 5.38
CA LEU A 352 -13.03 -3.94 6.63
C LEU A 352 -14.49 -3.78 7.05
N ASN A 353 -15.15 -2.68 6.71
CA ASN A 353 -16.60 -2.51 6.91
C ASN A 353 -17.46 -3.42 6.00
N GLN A 354 -16.90 -4.04 4.96
CA GLN A 354 -17.63 -4.97 4.10
C GLN A 354 -17.69 -6.36 4.73
N ARG A 355 -18.84 -7.05 4.62
CA ARG A 355 -18.97 -8.44 5.11
C ARG A 355 -18.26 -9.47 4.23
N SER A 356 -18.26 -9.24 2.92
CA SER A 356 -17.52 -10.04 1.94
C SER A 356 -16.51 -9.16 1.20
N ILE A 357 -15.31 -9.68 0.99
CA ILE A 357 -14.20 -8.98 0.33
C ILE A 357 -13.56 -9.89 -0.73
N PRO A 358 -12.85 -9.33 -1.73
CA PRO A 358 -12.19 -10.12 -2.77
C PRO A 358 -11.16 -11.11 -2.20
N ARG A 359 -10.91 -12.21 -2.90
CA ARG A 359 -9.94 -13.24 -2.45
C ARG A 359 -8.50 -12.82 -2.65
N ILE A 360 -8.24 -11.97 -3.64
CA ILE A 360 -6.94 -11.39 -3.93
C ILE A 360 -7.11 -9.90 -4.19
N ILE A 361 -6.20 -9.08 -3.68
CA ILE A 361 -6.12 -7.66 -4.02
C ILE A 361 -4.69 -7.30 -4.40
N SER A 362 -4.50 -6.75 -5.60
CA SER A 362 -3.24 -6.18 -6.08
C SER A 362 -3.17 -4.69 -5.81
N THR A 363 -2.01 -4.19 -5.38
CA THR A 363 -1.78 -2.78 -5.11
C THR A 363 -0.42 -2.35 -5.65
N SER A 364 -0.41 -1.61 -6.75
CA SER A 364 0.78 -1.17 -7.48
C SER A 364 1.26 0.21 -7.00
N TYR A 365 1.37 0.35 -5.69
CA TYR A 365 1.43 1.63 -5.00
C TYR A 365 2.27 1.47 -3.72
N GLY A 366 2.99 2.52 -3.35
CA GLY A 366 3.95 2.50 -2.25
C GLY A 366 4.77 3.77 -2.15
N ASP A 367 5.34 3.95 -0.97
CA ASP A 367 6.02 5.15 -0.51
C ASP A 367 7.30 4.78 0.21
N ASP A 368 8.27 5.68 0.31
CA ASP A 368 9.40 5.41 1.19
C ASP A 368 8.89 5.32 2.63
N GLU A 369 9.33 4.31 3.38
CA GLU A 369 8.79 3.97 4.70
C GLU A 369 8.98 5.12 5.68
N GLN A 370 10.15 5.78 5.65
CA GLN A 370 10.43 6.95 6.48
C GLN A 370 9.47 8.11 6.18
N THR A 371 8.75 8.05 5.05
CA THR A 371 7.71 9.00 4.70
C THR A 371 6.40 8.74 5.43
N VAL A 372 6.15 7.53 5.85
CA VAL A 372 4.90 7.22 6.52
C VAL A 372 5.09 7.47 8.01
N PRO A 373 4.26 8.29 8.68
CA PRO A 373 4.24 8.35 10.13
C PRO A 373 4.15 6.94 10.71
N ARG A 374 5.09 6.58 11.58
CA ARG A 374 5.21 5.21 12.08
C ARG A 374 3.91 4.70 12.71
N SER A 375 3.21 5.53 13.49
CA SER A 375 1.93 5.18 14.10
C SER A 375 0.86 4.83 13.06
N TYR A 376 0.84 5.55 11.94
CA TYR A 376 -0.04 5.24 10.80
C TYR A 376 0.37 3.94 10.13
N ALA A 377 1.66 3.77 9.81
CA ALA A 377 2.17 2.58 9.14
C ALA A 377 1.84 1.31 9.96
N GLU A 378 2.08 1.36 11.27
CA GLU A 378 1.74 0.29 12.20
C GLU A 378 0.24 0.01 12.23
N ARG A 379 -0.59 1.06 12.32
CA ARG A 379 -2.05 0.90 12.32
C ARG A 379 -2.60 0.30 11.03
N VAL A 380 -2.16 0.80 9.88
CA VAL A 380 -2.56 0.28 8.56
C VAL A 380 -2.08 -1.16 8.37
N CYS A 381 -0.85 -1.46 8.78
CA CYS A 381 -0.30 -2.81 8.69
C CYS A 381 -1.09 -3.80 9.56
N ARG A 382 -1.52 -3.40 10.76
CA ARG A 382 -2.46 -4.21 11.59
C ARG A 382 -3.82 -4.42 10.91
N GLN A 383 -4.29 -3.46 10.12
CA GLN A 383 -5.50 -3.64 9.32
C GLN A 383 -5.31 -4.56 8.12
N PHE A 384 -4.11 -4.63 7.55
CA PHE A 384 -3.77 -5.66 6.57
C PHE A 384 -3.75 -7.07 7.19
N ALA A 385 -3.30 -7.22 8.44
CA ALA A 385 -3.43 -8.47 9.18
C ALA A 385 -4.90 -8.92 9.30
N GLN A 386 -5.81 -7.99 9.58
CA GLN A 386 -7.25 -8.27 9.64
C GLN A 386 -7.82 -8.72 8.29
N VAL A 387 -7.39 -8.11 7.18
CA VAL A 387 -7.77 -8.54 5.82
C VAL A 387 -7.23 -9.94 5.51
N GLY A 388 -5.96 -10.19 5.83
CA GLY A 388 -5.33 -11.52 5.70
C GLY A 388 -6.05 -12.59 6.51
N ALA A 389 -6.50 -12.26 7.72
CA ALA A 389 -7.20 -13.19 8.63
C ALA A 389 -8.56 -13.62 8.07
N ARG A 390 -9.16 -12.82 7.17
CA ARG A 390 -10.40 -13.11 6.45
C ARG A 390 -10.18 -13.94 5.17
N GLY A 391 -8.94 -14.36 4.91
CA GLY A 391 -8.60 -15.22 3.78
C GLY A 391 -8.37 -14.47 2.47
N THR A 392 -8.03 -13.19 2.53
CA THR A 392 -7.65 -12.39 1.35
C THR A 392 -6.13 -12.29 1.24
N THR A 393 -5.60 -12.58 0.05
CA THR A 393 -4.19 -12.31 -0.26
C THR A 393 -4.02 -10.86 -0.67
N LEU A 394 -3.09 -10.15 -0.04
CA LEU A 394 -2.72 -8.78 -0.38
C LEU A 394 -1.36 -8.78 -1.08
N PHE A 395 -1.33 -8.44 -2.36
CA PHE A 395 -0.10 -8.21 -3.11
C PHE A 395 0.21 -6.72 -3.20
N PHE A 396 1.47 -6.36 -2.94
CA PHE A 396 1.98 -5.00 -3.07
C PHE A 396 3.25 -4.98 -3.91
N SER A 397 3.39 -4.01 -4.81
CA SER A 397 4.62 -3.82 -5.57
C SER A 397 5.79 -3.44 -4.64
N SER A 398 7.02 -3.85 -4.97
CA SER A 398 8.19 -3.58 -4.12
C SER A 398 8.78 -2.17 -4.30
N GLY A 399 8.42 -1.48 -5.39
CA GLY A 399 8.94 -0.18 -5.80
C GLY A 399 9.90 -0.28 -7.00
N ASP A 400 10.20 0.85 -7.63
CA ASP A 400 10.89 0.89 -8.93
C ASP A 400 12.29 1.52 -8.88
N HIS A 401 12.76 1.83 -7.68
CA HIS A 401 13.99 2.59 -7.45
C HIS A 401 15.06 1.83 -6.67
N GLY A 402 14.96 0.50 -6.65
CA GLY A 402 15.90 -0.37 -5.95
C GLY A 402 16.02 -0.03 -4.46
N LEU A 403 17.21 0.41 -4.03
CA LEU A 403 17.53 0.73 -2.63
C LEU A 403 17.12 2.15 -2.18
N GLY A 404 16.68 3.00 -3.12
CA GLY A 404 16.40 4.41 -2.82
C GLY A 404 16.74 5.42 -3.93
N GLY A 405 16.95 4.98 -5.18
CA GLY A 405 17.29 5.82 -6.34
C GLY A 405 18.63 6.56 -6.23
N THR A 406 18.94 7.46 -7.18
CA THR A 406 20.27 8.09 -7.30
C THR A 406 20.37 9.37 -6.46
N ASP A 407 21.43 9.53 -5.66
CA ASP A 407 21.68 10.71 -4.79
C ASP A 407 20.60 11.01 -3.74
N LYS A 408 19.82 9.99 -3.37
CA LYS A 408 18.56 10.19 -2.63
C LYS A 408 18.52 9.56 -1.22
N CYS A 409 19.50 8.74 -0.89
CA CYS A 409 19.45 7.82 0.23
C CYS A 409 19.93 8.40 1.57
N PHE A 410 19.08 9.23 2.20
CA PHE A 410 19.37 9.87 3.48
C PHE A 410 18.15 9.90 4.41
N SER A 411 18.42 9.97 5.72
CA SER A 411 17.40 10.11 6.75
C SER A 411 16.68 11.47 6.66
N ASN A 412 15.36 11.45 6.88
CA ASN A 412 14.50 12.64 6.94
C ASN A 412 14.30 13.19 8.38
N ASP A 413 15.05 12.69 9.36
CA ASP A 413 14.98 13.06 10.79
C ASP A 413 15.79 14.33 11.15
N GLY A 414 16.17 15.12 10.15
CA GLY A 414 17.01 16.31 10.30
C GLY A 414 18.51 16.03 10.46
N LYS A 415 18.95 14.76 10.54
CA LYS A 415 20.38 14.40 10.65
C LYS A 415 21.06 14.15 9.31
N ASN A 416 20.28 13.88 8.25
CA ASN A 416 20.80 13.61 6.92
C ASN A 416 21.82 12.45 6.90
N THR A 417 21.55 11.38 7.67
CA THR A 417 22.41 10.20 7.75
C THR A 417 22.20 9.35 6.50
N SER A 418 23.28 8.92 5.84
CA SER A 418 23.18 8.02 4.69
C SER A 418 22.60 6.66 5.08
N MET A 419 21.57 6.21 4.37
CA MET A 419 20.87 4.95 4.63
C MET A 419 20.06 4.53 3.41
N PHE A 420 19.84 3.23 3.21
CA PHE A 420 18.88 2.72 2.23
C PHE A 420 17.45 3.01 2.67
N LEU A 421 16.58 3.10 1.67
CA LEU A 421 15.20 3.60 1.81
C LEU A 421 14.22 2.45 1.57
N PRO A 422 13.82 1.70 2.61
CA PRO A 422 12.77 0.72 2.45
C PRO A 422 11.44 1.40 2.13
N ALA A 423 10.53 0.71 1.46
CA ALA A 423 9.21 1.22 1.08
C ALA A 423 8.08 0.63 1.92
N PHE A 424 7.01 1.37 2.15
CA PHE A 424 5.75 0.95 2.74
C PHE A 424 4.63 1.08 1.69
N PRO A 425 3.67 0.14 1.59
CA PRO A 425 3.47 -1.03 2.43
C PRO A 425 4.33 -2.26 2.15
N ALA A 426 5.26 -2.21 1.18
CA ALA A 426 6.15 -3.34 0.89
C ALA A 426 6.84 -3.90 2.15
N SER A 427 7.22 -3.03 3.09
CA SER A 427 7.84 -3.40 4.37
C SER A 427 6.89 -4.00 5.41
N CYS A 428 5.57 -3.93 5.24
CA CYS A 428 4.60 -4.50 6.17
C CYS A 428 4.67 -6.04 6.14
N PRO A 429 4.80 -6.73 7.30
CA PRO A 429 4.88 -8.19 7.34
C PRO A 429 3.57 -8.92 7.00
N TYR A 430 2.44 -8.22 6.85
CA TYR A 430 1.14 -8.84 6.57
C TYR A 430 0.70 -8.74 5.09
N VAL A 431 1.62 -8.35 4.21
CA VAL A 431 1.40 -8.33 2.76
C VAL A 431 2.45 -9.18 2.05
N THR A 432 2.12 -9.67 0.86
CA THR A 432 3.09 -10.30 -0.03
C THR A 432 3.64 -9.26 -0.99
N THR A 433 4.93 -8.97 -0.88
CA THR A 433 5.60 -7.99 -1.72
C THR A 433 6.15 -8.63 -2.98
N VAL A 434 5.85 -8.02 -4.13
CA VAL A 434 6.19 -8.50 -5.46
C VAL A 434 7.25 -7.60 -6.09
N GLY A 435 8.44 -8.15 -6.32
CA GLY A 435 9.49 -7.49 -7.08
C GLY A 435 9.40 -7.78 -8.59
N ALA A 436 10.38 -7.26 -9.33
CA ALA A 436 10.40 -7.35 -10.79
C ALA A 436 11.63 -8.09 -11.34
N THR A 437 11.41 -8.87 -12.41
CA THR A 437 12.45 -9.54 -13.22
C THR A 437 12.44 -9.06 -14.67
N MET A 438 13.49 -9.42 -15.42
CA MET A 438 13.61 -9.23 -16.87
C MET A 438 14.23 -10.47 -17.53
N ASN A 439 14.29 -10.49 -18.87
CA ASN A 439 14.73 -11.63 -19.70
C ASN A 439 13.84 -12.87 -19.48
N PHE A 440 14.20 -14.03 -20.04
CA PHE A 440 13.33 -15.21 -20.02
C PHE A 440 14.06 -16.52 -19.71
N GLU A 441 15.27 -16.72 -20.25
CA GLU A 441 16.05 -17.95 -20.03
C GLU A 441 17.56 -17.66 -19.88
N PRO A 442 18.05 -17.47 -18.63
CA PRO A 442 17.26 -17.34 -17.40
C PRO A 442 16.59 -15.95 -17.30
N GLU A 443 15.56 -15.88 -16.44
CA GLU A 443 15.13 -14.60 -15.88
C GLU A 443 16.21 -14.06 -14.92
N GLU A 444 16.27 -12.74 -14.79
CA GLU A 444 17.27 -12.03 -13.98
C GLU A 444 16.62 -10.87 -13.21
N ALA A 445 17.26 -10.38 -12.16
CA ALA A 445 16.81 -9.17 -11.48
C ALA A 445 16.74 -8.01 -12.48
N VAL A 446 15.65 -7.25 -12.46
CA VAL A 446 15.44 -6.17 -13.42
C VAL A 446 16.41 -5.02 -13.16
N PHE A 447 17.01 -4.50 -14.22
CA PHE A 447 17.78 -3.27 -14.18
C PHE A 447 17.72 -2.54 -15.52
N ARG A 448 17.52 -1.23 -15.46
CA ARG A 448 17.73 -0.32 -16.58
C ARG A 448 18.42 0.94 -16.05
N PRO A 449 19.55 1.36 -16.66
CA PRO A 449 20.26 2.56 -16.21
C PRO A 449 19.42 3.82 -16.42
N GLY A 450 19.73 4.85 -15.64
CA GLY A 450 19.19 6.20 -15.86
C GLY A 450 19.60 6.72 -17.23
N ARG A 451 18.72 7.47 -17.87
CA ARG A 451 18.91 7.95 -19.25
C ARG A 451 18.33 9.35 -19.45
N ASN A 452 18.88 10.06 -20.43
CA ASN A 452 18.28 11.31 -20.90
C ASN A 452 17.27 10.97 -21.99
N THR A 453 16.04 11.43 -21.83
CA THR A 453 14.96 11.35 -22.81
C THR A 453 14.69 12.74 -23.41
N SER A 454 13.85 12.78 -24.43
CA SER A 454 13.30 14.04 -24.96
C SER A 454 12.56 14.90 -23.91
N SER A 455 12.07 14.30 -22.82
CA SER A 455 11.34 14.95 -21.74
C SER A 455 12.19 15.29 -20.50
N GLY A 456 13.47 14.88 -20.47
CA GLY A 456 14.39 15.19 -19.38
C GLY A 456 15.21 13.97 -18.94
N HIS A 457 15.88 14.08 -17.79
CA HIS A 457 16.57 12.93 -17.21
C HIS A 457 15.57 12.03 -16.47
N VAL A 458 15.60 10.73 -16.77
CA VAL A 458 14.86 9.69 -16.06
C VAL A 458 15.88 8.85 -15.27
N ASP A 459 15.62 8.68 -13.97
CA ASP A 459 16.47 7.89 -13.08
C ASP A 459 16.48 6.39 -13.49
N LEU A 460 17.33 5.59 -12.85
CA LEU A 460 17.37 4.15 -13.05
C LEU A 460 16.03 3.48 -12.72
N TYR A 461 15.81 2.31 -13.31
CA TYR A 461 14.74 1.39 -12.92
C TYR A 461 15.35 0.11 -12.37
N ALA A 462 14.94 -0.28 -11.16
CA ALA A 462 15.33 -1.52 -10.50
C ALA A 462 14.25 -1.99 -9.53
N SER A 463 14.11 -3.30 -9.33
CA SER A 463 13.17 -3.88 -8.36
C SER A 463 13.47 -3.35 -6.96
N GLY A 464 12.46 -2.78 -6.30
CA GLY A 464 12.55 -2.25 -4.96
C GLY A 464 13.03 -3.31 -3.97
N SER A 465 13.97 -2.91 -3.13
CA SER A 465 14.77 -3.82 -2.32
C SER A 465 15.05 -3.20 -0.96
N GLY A 466 14.87 -3.96 0.13
CA GLY A 466 15.21 -3.41 1.44
C GLY A 466 14.86 -4.26 2.65
N PHE A 467 15.22 -3.70 3.79
CA PHE A 467 14.88 -4.17 5.12
C PHE A 467 14.22 -3.05 5.90
N SER A 468 13.03 -3.31 6.46
CA SER A 468 12.23 -2.32 7.18
C SER A 468 12.97 -1.71 8.38
N ASN A 469 12.81 -0.40 8.57
CA ASN A 469 13.19 0.33 9.78
C ASN A 469 12.06 0.36 10.82
N TYR A 470 10.81 0.09 10.44
CA TYR A 470 9.65 0.12 11.33
C TYR A 470 9.27 -1.26 11.88
N PHE A 471 9.24 -2.27 11.01
CA PHE A 471 8.73 -3.59 11.29
C PHE A 471 9.87 -4.58 11.50
N ALA A 472 9.86 -5.25 12.66
CA ALA A 472 10.76 -6.34 12.94
C ALA A 472 10.56 -7.48 11.94
N ARG A 473 11.62 -8.28 11.75
CA ARG A 473 11.55 -9.49 10.94
C ARG A 473 10.45 -10.43 11.47
N PRO A 474 9.50 -10.86 10.61
CA PRO A 474 8.46 -11.79 11.02
C PRO A 474 9.01 -13.21 11.14
N SER A 475 8.35 -14.04 11.96
CA SER A 475 8.79 -15.40 12.27
C SER A 475 8.93 -16.31 11.04
N TYR A 476 8.11 -16.10 10.01
CA TYR A 476 8.18 -16.85 8.76
C TYR A 476 9.48 -16.56 7.96
N GLN A 477 10.19 -15.46 8.24
CA GLN A 477 11.47 -15.09 7.60
C GLN A 477 12.72 -15.55 8.37
N GLU A 478 12.59 -16.08 9.59
CA GLU A 478 13.75 -16.39 10.47
C GLU A 478 14.73 -17.42 9.91
N LYS A 479 14.34 -18.17 8.87
CA LYS A 479 15.28 -19.05 8.14
C LYS A 479 15.92 -18.36 6.93
N ALA A 480 15.11 -17.68 6.13
CA ALA A 480 15.52 -17.11 4.85
C ALA A 480 16.44 -15.89 5.03
N VAL A 481 16.01 -14.89 5.80
CA VAL A 481 16.74 -13.63 5.95
C VAL A 481 18.10 -13.82 6.65
N PRO A 482 18.22 -14.53 7.78
CA PRO A 482 19.54 -14.76 8.38
C PRO A 482 20.50 -15.55 7.48
N LYS A 483 20.00 -16.48 6.66
CA LYS A 483 20.81 -17.19 5.66
C LYS A 483 21.38 -16.20 4.63
N TYR A 484 20.56 -15.28 4.13
CA TYR A 484 20.99 -14.24 3.20
C TYR A 484 21.99 -13.26 3.85
N LEU A 485 21.68 -12.73 5.03
CA LEU A 485 22.59 -11.80 5.74
C LEU A 485 23.96 -12.44 5.99
N LYS A 486 24.00 -13.74 6.29
CA LYS A 486 25.25 -14.49 6.43
C LYS A 486 26.03 -14.61 5.12
N SER A 487 25.37 -14.74 3.97
CA SER A 487 26.04 -14.87 2.67
C SER A 487 26.72 -13.58 2.23
N ILE A 488 26.15 -12.42 2.58
CA ILE A 488 26.71 -11.10 2.24
C ILE A 488 27.67 -10.52 3.30
N GLY A 489 27.72 -11.13 4.49
CA GLY A 489 28.61 -10.71 5.57
C GLY A 489 28.36 -9.26 6.02
N ASN A 490 29.39 -8.42 5.94
CA ASN A 490 29.33 -7.01 6.38
C ASN A 490 29.00 -6.02 5.26
N LEU A 491 28.56 -6.50 4.09
CA LEU A 491 28.24 -5.65 2.95
C LEU A 491 27.18 -4.61 3.34
N TYR A 492 27.50 -3.32 3.13
CA TYR A 492 26.67 -2.15 3.47
C TYR A 492 26.24 -2.04 4.94
N ASN A 493 27.01 -2.60 5.88
CA ASN A 493 26.71 -2.48 7.30
C ASN A 493 26.55 -1.01 7.72
N GLY A 494 25.51 -0.71 8.50
CA GLY A 494 25.13 0.64 8.90
C GLY A 494 24.21 1.38 7.93
N LEU A 495 23.99 0.89 6.70
CA LEU A 495 23.06 1.50 5.75
C LEU A 495 21.65 0.91 5.78
N TYR A 496 21.43 -0.23 6.45
CA TYR A 496 20.13 -0.89 6.53
C TYR A 496 19.93 -1.62 7.87
N ASN A 497 18.66 -1.87 8.21
CA ASN A 497 18.30 -2.56 9.45
C ASN A 497 18.30 -4.10 9.27
N THR A 498 19.36 -4.77 9.72
CA THR A 498 19.51 -6.24 9.64
C THR A 498 18.47 -7.04 10.45
N THR A 499 17.71 -6.38 11.33
CA THR A 499 16.65 -7.00 12.15
C THR A 499 15.24 -6.78 11.60
N GLY A 500 15.10 -6.00 10.53
CA GLY A 500 13.81 -5.66 9.93
C GLY A 500 13.26 -6.74 9.00
N ARG A 501 11.96 -6.63 8.67
CA ARG A 501 11.31 -7.38 7.57
C ARG A 501 12.07 -7.12 6.27
N GLY A 502 12.62 -8.16 5.65
CA GLY A 502 13.27 -8.07 4.34
C GLY A 502 12.27 -8.30 3.22
N TYR A 503 12.36 -7.61 2.09
CA TYR A 503 11.43 -7.75 0.94
C TYR A 503 12.18 -7.62 -0.39
N PRO A 504 11.64 -8.09 -1.54
CA PRO A 504 10.31 -8.69 -1.73
C PRO A 504 10.19 -10.14 -1.24
N ASP A 505 8.99 -10.72 -1.35
CA ASP A 505 8.73 -12.13 -1.00
C ASP A 505 8.85 -13.04 -2.23
N LEU A 506 8.48 -12.54 -3.40
CA LEU A 506 8.63 -13.17 -4.72
C LEU A 506 8.69 -12.09 -5.80
N SER A 507 8.89 -12.45 -7.06
CA SER A 507 8.89 -11.52 -8.19
C SER A 507 8.15 -12.04 -9.42
N ALA A 508 7.94 -11.17 -10.40
CA ALA A 508 7.55 -11.53 -11.78
C ALA A 508 8.11 -10.50 -12.77
N GLN A 509 8.07 -10.81 -14.07
CA GLN A 509 8.41 -9.89 -15.16
C GLN A 509 7.81 -8.49 -14.98
N GLY A 510 8.68 -7.48 -15.02
CA GLY A 510 8.31 -6.07 -14.89
C GLY A 510 8.92 -5.14 -15.94
N LEU A 511 9.70 -5.66 -16.89
CA LEU A 511 10.34 -4.86 -17.94
C LEU A 511 9.57 -4.96 -19.28
N TYR A 512 9.28 -3.80 -19.88
CA TYR A 512 8.65 -3.67 -21.21
C TYR A 512 7.36 -4.48 -21.40
N PHE A 513 6.46 -4.44 -20.40
CA PHE A 513 5.12 -5.00 -20.48
C PHE A 513 4.34 -4.35 -21.63
N ALA A 514 3.83 -5.15 -22.57
CA ALA A 514 3.03 -4.65 -23.68
C ALA A 514 1.69 -4.12 -23.16
N TYR A 515 1.31 -2.90 -23.52
CA TYR A 515 0.12 -2.27 -22.97
C TYR A 515 -0.50 -1.26 -23.96
N PHE A 516 -1.75 -0.89 -23.72
CA PHE A 516 -2.43 0.18 -24.46
C PHE A 516 -2.69 1.37 -23.54
N TRP A 517 -2.50 2.58 -24.04
CA TRP A 517 -2.93 3.81 -23.37
C TRP A 517 -3.34 4.87 -24.38
N ASN A 518 -4.49 5.48 -24.12
CA ASN A 518 -5.10 6.51 -24.95
C ASN A 518 -5.21 6.06 -26.42
N GLY A 519 -5.67 4.83 -26.63
CA GLY A 519 -5.83 4.20 -27.94
C GLY A 519 -4.53 3.79 -28.65
N THR A 520 -3.36 3.92 -28.00
CA THR A 520 -2.05 3.63 -28.60
C THR A 520 -1.39 2.45 -27.91
N GLU A 521 -0.83 1.52 -28.69
CA GLU A 521 -0.03 0.41 -28.17
C GLU A 521 1.39 0.90 -27.84
N GLY A 522 1.93 0.44 -26.71
CA GLY A 522 3.29 0.73 -26.29
C GLY A 522 3.81 -0.30 -25.29
N ALA A 523 4.86 0.10 -24.56
CA ALA A 523 5.44 -0.68 -23.50
C ALA A 523 5.56 0.15 -22.22
N ILE A 524 5.40 -0.51 -21.07
CA ILE A 524 5.54 0.09 -19.75
C ILE A 524 6.37 -0.82 -18.85
N SER A 525 7.10 -0.24 -17.90
CA SER A 525 7.91 -1.02 -16.96
C SER A 525 7.62 -0.59 -15.53
N GLY A 526 7.80 -1.52 -14.59
CA GLY A 526 7.60 -1.29 -13.17
C GLY A 526 7.26 -2.57 -12.43
N THR A 527 7.50 -2.58 -11.13
CA THR A 527 6.92 -3.56 -10.20
C THR A 527 5.39 -3.48 -10.21
N SER A 528 4.84 -2.32 -10.60
CA SER A 528 3.45 -2.10 -11.02
C SER A 528 2.95 -3.03 -12.13
N ALA A 529 3.81 -3.56 -13.01
CA ALA A 529 3.42 -4.58 -13.98
C ALA A 529 3.47 -5.99 -13.36
N SER A 530 4.51 -6.27 -12.56
CA SER A 530 4.75 -7.58 -11.96
C SER A 530 3.74 -7.97 -10.87
N CYS A 531 3.26 -6.99 -10.09
CA CYS A 531 2.31 -7.20 -8.99
C CYS A 531 0.93 -7.69 -9.49
N PRO A 532 0.22 -6.98 -10.40
CA PRO A 532 -1.05 -7.45 -10.95
C PRO A 532 -0.91 -8.73 -11.77
N LEU A 533 0.23 -8.93 -12.46
CA LEU A 533 0.55 -10.19 -13.15
C LEU A 533 0.61 -11.37 -12.16
N THR A 534 1.35 -11.21 -11.07
CA THR A 534 1.41 -12.19 -9.97
C THR A 534 0.03 -12.45 -9.39
N ALA A 535 -0.73 -11.39 -9.09
CA ALA A 535 -2.08 -11.51 -8.54
C ALA A 535 -3.00 -12.31 -9.47
N GLY A 536 -2.91 -12.08 -10.79
CA GLY A 536 -3.60 -12.87 -11.82
C GLY A 536 -3.24 -14.35 -11.79
N ILE A 537 -1.96 -14.69 -11.66
CA ILE A 537 -1.48 -16.09 -11.58
C ILE A 537 -1.96 -16.76 -10.30
N PHE A 538 -1.81 -16.11 -9.14
CA PHE A 538 -2.29 -16.66 -7.87
C PHE A 538 -3.82 -16.72 -7.79
N SER A 539 -4.53 -15.90 -8.55
CA SER A 539 -5.98 -16.05 -8.72
C SER A 539 -6.33 -17.37 -9.38
N LEU A 540 -5.57 -17.80 -10.40
CA LEU A 540 -5.75 -19.11 -11.01
C LEU A 540 -5.41 -20.25 -10.02
N VAL A 541 -4.46 -20.05 -9.11
CA VAL A 541 -4.16 -21.04 -8.05
C VAL A 541 -5.33 -21.16 -7.08
N ASN A 542 -5.90 -20.03 -6.64
CA ASN A 542 -7.12 -20.03 -5.82
C ASN A 542 -8.30 -20.67 -6.56
N ASP A 543 -8.45 -20.43 -7.86
CA ASP A 543 -9.47 -21.08 -8.68
C ASP A 543 -9.31 -22.61 -8.66
N ALA A 544 -8.10 -23.13 -8.88
CA ALA A 544 -7.82 -24.57 -8.86
C ALA A 544 -8.10 -25.21 -7.48
N LEU A 545 -7.76 -24.50 -6.41
CA LEU A 545 -8.08 -24.92 -5.03
C LEU A 545 -9.59 -24.99 -4.82
N LEU A 546 -10.31 -23.94 -5.17
CA LEU A 546 -11.77 -23.87 -5.02
C LEU A 546 -12.49 -24.93 -5.87
N ALA A 547 -12.01 -25.19 -7.08
CA ALA A 547 -12.50 -26.26 -7.95
C ALA A 547 -12.27 -27.65 -7.33
N SER A 548 -11.17 -27.81 -6.59
CA SER A 548 -10.84 -29.02 -5.82
C SER A 548 -11.51 -29.08 -4.44
N GLY A 549 -12.44 -28.17 -4.12
CA GLY A 549 -13.11 -28.10 -2.82
C GLY A 549 -12.22 -27.66 -1.65
N LYS A 550 -11.08 -27.01 -1.94
CA LYS A 550 -10.11 -26.53 -0.95
C LYS A 550 -10.29 -25.03 -0.68
N PRO A 551 -9.90 -24.56 0.52
CA PRO A 551 -9.89 -23.13 0.81
C PRO A 551 -8.84 -22.40 -0.04
N VAL A 552 -9.05 -21.11 -0.24
CA VAL A 552 -8.06 -20.20 -0.85
C VAL A 552 -6.82 -20.05 0.04
N LEU A 553 -5.71 -19.62 -0.56
CA LEU A 553 -4.42 -19.46 0.12
C LEU A 553 -4.47 -18.44 1.29
N GLY A 554 -5.20 -17.33 1.13
CA GLY A 554 -5.27 -16.26 2.14
C GLY A 554 -3.95 -15.51 2.32
N PHE A 555 -3.57 -15.18 3.55
CA PHE A 555 -2.26 -14.56 3.82
C PHE A 555 -1.13 -15.54 3.45
N LEU A 556 -0.43 -15.20 2.36
CA LEU A 556 0.40 -16.16 1.62
C LEU A 556 1.77 -16.42 2.26
N ASN A 557 2.34 -15.43 2.97
CA ASN A 557 3.75 -15.48 3.36
C ASN A 557 4.13 -16.71 4.22
N PRO A 558 3.36 -17.09 5.26
CA PRO A 558 3.70 -18.29 6.04
C PRO A 558 3.74 -19.56 5.19
N TRP A 559 2.83 -19.71 4.23
CA TRP A 559 2.82 -20.82 3.28
C TRP A 559 4.00 -20.76 2.31
N LEU A 560 4.29 -19.57 1.77
CA LEU A 560 5.35 -19.32 0.81
C LEU A 560 6.72 -19.69 1.39
N TYR A 561 7.07 -19.13 2.54
CA TYR A 561 8.37 -19.35 3.20
C TYR A 561 8.56 -20.76 3.76
N LYS A 562 7.47 -21.52 3.93
CA LYS A 562 7.52 -22.88 4.50
C LYS A 562 7.58 -23.96 3.42
N LYS A 563 6.86 -23.79 2.32
CA LYS A 563 6.80 -24.79 1.23
C LYS A 563 6.55 -24.23 -0.17
N GLY A 564 5.99 -23.03 -0.29
CA GLY A 564 5.57 -22.45 -1.56
C GLY A 564 6.74 -22.01 -2.45
N ASP A 565 7.89 -21.71 -1.85
CA ASP A 565 9.16 -21.42 -2.50
C ASP A 565 9.54 -22.46 -3.57
N LYS A 566 9.24 -23.74 -3.33
CA LYS A 566 9.48 -24.84 -4.29
C LYS A 566 8.62 -24.75 -5.56
N GLY A 567 7.59 -23.92 -5.53
CA GLY A 567 6.71 -23.62 -6.65
C GLY A 567 7.18 -22.40 -7.46
N LEU A 568 8.33 -21.84 -7.12
CA LEU A 568 8.91 -20.71 -7.82
C LEU A 568 10.17 -21.14 -8.60
N THR A 569 10.51 -20.37 -9.62
CA THR A 569 11.77 -20.44 -10.35
C THR A 569 12.73 -19.46 -9.68
N ASP A 570 13.78 -19.99 -9.07
CA ASP A 570 14.79 -19.19 -8.38
C ASP A 570 15.56 -18.31 -9.37
N ILE A 571 15.77 -17.04 -9.00
CA ILE A 571 16.53 -16.08 -9.79
C ILE A 571 17.94 -16.04 -9.20
N THR A 572 18.95 -16.32 -10.01
CA THR A 572 20.33 -16.47 -9.52
C THR A 572 21.30 -15.46 -10.14
N LYS A 573 20.78 -14.45 -10.85
CA LYS A 573 21.59 -13.45 -11.55
C LYS A 573 21.03 -12.04 -11.36
N GLY A 574 21.94 -11.13 -11.04
CA GLY A 574 21.68 -9.70 -10.93
C GLY A 574 22.05 -9.14 -9.56
N TYR A 575 21.74 -7.88 -9.38
CA TYR A 575 21.95 -7.12 -8.15
C TYR A 575 20.73 -6.22 -7.94
N SER A 576 20.50 -5.73 -6.72
CA SER A 576 19.74 -4.48 -6.55
C SER A 576 20.48 -3.33 -7.26
N HIS A 577 19.93 -2.12 -7.25
CA HIS A 577 20.62 -0.89 -7.69
C HIS A 577 20.09 0.32 -6.90
N GLY A 578 20.75 1.46 -6.97
CA GLY A 578 20.33 2.69 -6.28
C GLY A 578 21.26 3.10 -5.17
N CYS A 579 20.99 4.25 -4.54
CA CYS A 579 21.82 4.87 -3.52
C CYS A 579 23.28 5.07 -3.94
N ASN A 580 23.53 5.28 -5.23
CA ASN A 580 24.86 5.40 -5.83
C ASN A 580 25.75 4.16 -5.63
N VAL A 581 25.15 3.00 -5.40
CA VAL A 581 25.85 1.72 -5.29
C VAL A 581 25.24 0.70 -6.25
N GLN A 582 26.00 -0.37 -6.53
CA GLN A 582 25.42 -1.57 -7.11
C GLN A 582 24.43 -2.15 -6.11
N GLY A 583 24.82 -2.41 -4.86
CA GLY A 583 23.88 -2.89 -3.84
C GLY A 583 23.93 -4.41 -3.67
N PHE A 584 22.86 -4.96 -3.11
CA PHE A 584 22.75 -6.36 -2.72
C PHE A 584 22.88 -7.33 -3.92
N PRO A 585 23.67 -8.41 -3.81
CA PRO A 585 23.69 -9.46 -4.82
C PRO A 585 22.47 -10.38 -4.71
N VAL A 586 21.99 -10.86 -5.88
CA VAL A 586 21.09 -12.01 -5.97
C VAL A 586 21.83 -13.28 -5.53
N THR A 587 21.16 -14.18 -4.81
CA THR A 587 21.76 -15.43 -4.31
C THR A 587 20.77 -16.60 -4.40
N GLU A 588 21.27 -17.85 -4.41
CA GLU A 588 20.39 -19.02 -4.38
C GLU A 588 19.42 -19.02 -3.17
N GLY A 589 18.13 -19.17 -3.47
CA GLY A 589 17.04 -19.07 -2.52
C GLY A 589 16.54 -17.64 -2.35
N TRP A 590 16.13 -17.28 -1.13
CA TRP A 590 15.59 -15.93 -0.90
C TRP A 590 16.70 -14.85 -0.91
N ASP A 591 16.44 -13.77 -1.62
CA ASP A 591 17.21 -12.51 -1.57
C ASP A 591 16.29 -11.27 -1.52
N PRO A 592 16.77 -10.09 -1.09
CA PRO A 592 15.96 -8.89 -0.94
C PRO A 592 15.73 -8.16 -2.28
N ILE A 593 15.89 -8.81 -3.44
CA ILE A 593 15.71 -8.20 -4.76
C ILE A 593 14.59 -8.90 -5.54
N THR A 594 14.61 -10.23 -5.49
CA THR A 594 13.70 -11.11 -6.21
C THR A 594 12.87 -12.04 -5.31
N GLY A 595 13.09 -11.98 -3.99
CA GLY A 595 12.44 -12.86 -3.05
C GLY A 595 12.84 -14.30 -3.33
N PHE A 596 11.87 -15.21 -3.39
CA PHE A 596 12.11 -16.59 -3.83
C PHE A 596 12.04 -16.81 -5.35
N GLY A 597 11.93 -15.73 -6.15
CA GLY A 597 11.86 -15.80 -7.61
C GLY A 597 10.44 -15.82 -8.17
N THR A 598 10.24 -16.42 -9.34
CA THR A 598 9.05 -16.20 -10.18
C THR A 598 8.07 -17.40 -10.23
N PRO A 599 6.76 -17.19 -10.44
CA PRO A 599 5.77 -18.27 -10.37
C PRO A 599 5.94 -19.40 -11.40
N ASP A 600 5.95 -20.66 -10.95
CA ASP A 600 5.70 -21.84 -11.79
C ASP A 600 4.30 -22.39 -11.46
N PHE A 601 3.30 -22.00 -12.24
CA PHE A 601 1.89 -22.24 -11.92
C PHE A 601 1.55 -23.72 -11.65
N PRO A 602 1.93 -24.70 -12.50
CA PRO A 602 1.69 -26.12 -12.21
C PRO A 602 2.29 -26.59 -10.88
N LYS A 603 3.50 -26.15 -10.53
CA LYS A 603 4.11 -26.51 -9.24
C LYS A 603 3.36 -25.86 -8.07
N LEU A 604 2.97 -24.60 -8.19
CA LEU A 604 2.18 -23.90 -7.17
C LEU A 604 0.85 -24.61 -6.90
N VAL A 605 0.09 -24.96 -7.94
CA VAL A 605 -1.18 -25.70 -7.84
C VAL A 605 -0.97 -27.03 -7.08
N LYS A 606 0.05 -27.79 -7.47
CA LYS A 606 0.39 -29.07 -6.83
C LYS A 606 0.79 -28.91 -5.36
N LEU A 607 1.62 -27.92 -5.03
CA LEU A 607 2.08 -27.66 -3.66
C LEU A 607 0.98 -27.11 -2.76
N ALA A 608 0.07 -26.33 -3.33
CA ALA A 608 -1.14 -25.86 -2.65
C ALA A 608 -2.12 -27.02 -2.41
N GLY A 609 -2.00 -28.10 -3.19
CA GLY A 609 -2.70 -29.35 -3.00
C GLY A 609 -3.96 -29.48 -3.85
N ALA A 610 -4.10 -28.68 -4.90
CA ALA A 610 -5.11 -28.89 -5.95
C ALA A 610 -4.63 -29.95 -6.96
N HIS A 611 -5.56 -30.55 -7.70
CA HIS A 611 -5.32 -31.65 -8.64
C HIS A 611 -5.66 -31.28 -10.07
#